data_AF-A0A659R5R8-F1
#
_entry.id   AF-A0A659R5R8-F1
#
_cell.length_a   1.000
_cell.length_b   1.000
_cell.length_c   1.000
_cell.angle_alpha   90.00
_cell.angle_beta   90.00
_cell.angle_gamma   90.00
#
_symmetry.space_group_name_H-M   'P 1'
#
loop_
_entity.id
_entity.type
_entity.pdbx_description
1 polymer ?
#
loop_
_entity_poly.entity_id
_entity_poly.type
_entity_poly.pdbx_seq_one_letter_code
_entity_poly.pdbx_strand_id
1 'polypeptide(L)' 'MQCALYDAGRCRSCQWITQSVNEQLSAKTADLHRLLAGLPVEQWCSPIGGPEQHFRNKAKMVVSGSVAR' A
#
# COMPACT_ATOMS: atom_id res chain seq x y z
N MET A 1 12.35 -1.28 3.15
CA MET A 1 12.07 0.05 2.55
C MET A 1 12.54 1.17 3.49
N GLN A 2 13.33 2.13 3.03
CA GLN A 2 13.76 3.29 3.83
C GLN A 2 13.22 4.58 3.20
N CYS A 3 12.45 5.39 3.94
CA CYS A 3 11.82 6.61 3.41
C CYS A 3 11.80 7.72 4.45
N ALA A 4 12.72 8.68 4.32
CA ALA A 4 12.88 9.78 5.27
C ALA A 4 11.60 10.60 5.51
N LEU A 5 10.73 10.76 4.48
CA LEU A 5 9.46 11.50 4.64
C LEU A 5 8.41 10.73 5.44
N TYR A 6 8.41 9.40 5.35
CA TYR A 6 7.56 8.56 6.19
C TYR A 6 8.06 8.59 7.63
N ASP A 7 9.37 8.41 7.81
CA ASP A 7 10.04 8.42 9.12
C ASP A 7 9.84 9.75 9.86
N ALA A 8 9.93 10.87 9.13
CA ALA A 8 9.65 12.21 9.66
C ALA A 8 8.15 12.52 9.88
N GLY A 9 7.25 11.57 9.59
CA GLY A 9 5.81 11.78 9.78
C GLY A 9 5.12 12.66 8.73
N ARG A 10 5.85 13.12 7.70
CA ARG A 10 5.38 14.11 6.71
C ARG A 10 4.65 13.50 5.52
N CYS A 11 4.77 12.19 5.31
CA CYS A 11 4.13 11.46 4.23
C CYS A 11 3.50 10.16 4.74
N ARG A 12 2.29 9.85 4.25
CA ARG A 12 1.54 8.62 4.55
C ARG A 12 1.07 7.88 3.30
N SER A 13 1.61 8.22 2.13
CA SER A 13 1.27 7.61 0.85
C SER A 13 1.66 6.12 0.74
N CYS A 14 2.47 5.62 1.67
CA CYS A 14 2.86 4.22 1.81
C CYS A 14 2.43 3.72 3.20
N GLN A 15 1.16 3.35 3.34
CA GLN A 15 0.54 3.01 4.64
C GLN A 15 1.25 1.87 5.38
N TRP A 16 1.71 0.85 4.67
CA TRP A 16 2.28 -0.38 5.26
C TRP A 16 3.79 -0.52 5.07
N ILE A 17 4.52 0.58 4.89
CA ILE A 17 5.97 0.54 4.60
C ILE A 17 6.81 -0.18 5.67
N THR A 18 6.30 -0.30 6.90
CA THR A 18 6.94 -1.00 8.03
C THR A 18 6.69 -2.51 8.05
N GLN A 19 5.76 -3.01 7.22
CA GLN A 19 5.46 -4.43 7.08
C GLN A 19 6.20 -4.99 5.88
N SER A 20 6.70 -6.22 6.00
CA SER A 20 7.22 -6.96 4.85
C SER A 20 6.11 -7.17 3.80
N VAL A 21 6.49 -7.35 2.53
CA VAL A 21 5.49 -7.65 1.49
C VAL A 21 4.70 -8.92 1.80
N ASN A 22 5.33 -9.94 2.39
CA ASN A 22 4.65 -11.18 2.75
C ASN A 22 3.56 -10.97 3.81
N GLU A 23 3.83 -10.15 4.84
CA GLU A 23 2.82 -9.80 5.85
C GLU A 23 1.67 -9.02 5.23
N GLN A 24 1.98 -8.06 4.35
CA GLN A 24 0.94 -7.29 3.64
C GLN A 24 0.05 -8.19 2.78
N LEU A 25 0.65 -9.12 2.02
CA LEU A 25 -0.11 -10.07 1.19
C LEU A 25 -0.96 -11.00 2.04
N SER A 26 -0.41 -11.56 3.12
CA SER A 26 -1.16 -12.42 4.05
C SER A 26 -2.36 -11.69 4.65
N ALA A 27 -2.15 -10.45 5.14
CA ALA A 27 -3.23 -9.64 5.71
C ALA A 27 -4.31 -9.31 4.69
N LYS A 28 -3.92 -8.94 3.45
CA LYS A 28 -4.87 -8.68 2.34
C LYS A 28 -5.67 -9.91 1.96
N THR A 29 -5.04 -11.08 1.89
CA THR A 29 -5.72 -12.34 1.56
C THR A 29 -6.70 -12.73 2.65
N ALA A 30 -6.32 -12.61 3.93
CA ALA A 30 -7.24 -12.86 5.04
C ALA A 30 -8.45 -11.91 5.02
N ASP A 31 -8.23 -10.62 4.74
CA ASP A 31 -9.30 -9.63 4.63
C ASP A 31 -10.23 -9.93 3.44
N LEU A 32 -9.68 -10.32 2.30
CA LEU A 32 -10.44 -10.74 1.13
C LEU A 32 -11.36 -11.94 1.45
N HIS A 33 -10.83 -12.98 2.11
CA HIS A 33 -11.62 -14.14 2.51
C HIS A 33 -12.76 -13.74 3.45
N ARG A 34 -12.49 -12.84 4.40
CA ARG A 34 -13.49 -12.31 5.33
C ARG A 34 -14.60 -11.54 4.60
N LEU A 35 -14.23 -10.69 3.63
CA LEU A 35 -15.19 -9.90 2.85
C LEU A 35 -16.09 -10.75 1.96
N LEU A 36 -15.59 -11.89 1.47
CA LEU A 36 -16.30 -12.79 0.54
C LEU A 36 -16.91 -14.03 1.21
N ALA A 37 -16.85 -14.16 2.54
CA ALA A 37 -17.25 -15.37 3.26
C ALA A 37 -18.69 -15.87 2.99
N GLY A 38 -19.59 -14.99 2.54
CA GLY A 38 -20.98 -15.33 2.20
C GLY A 38 -21.26 -15.53 0.71
N LEU A 39 -20.24 -15.46 -0.15
CA LEU A 39 -20.38 -15.57 -1.60
C LEU A 39 -19.73 -16.86 -2.10
N PRO A 40 -20.29 -17.52 -3.12
CA PRO A 40 -19.63 -18.66 -3.74
C PRO A 40 -18.37 -18.16 -4.46
N VAL A 41 -17.21 -18.64 -4.00
CA VAL A 41 -15.92 -18.41 -4.66
C VAL A 41 -15.43 -19.76 -5.18
N GLU A 42 -15.36 -19.90 -6.51
CA GLU A 42 -14.98 -21.16 -7.16
C GLU A 42 -13.54 -21.55 -6.87
N GLN A 43 -12.62 -20.57 -6.86
CA GLN A 43 -11.19 -20.82 -6.65
C GLN A 43 -10.51 -19.64 -5.95
N TRP A 44 -9.68 -19.98 -4.95
CA TRP A 44 -8.72 -19.05 -4.37
C TRP A 44 -7.35 -19.23 -5.04
N CYS A 45 -6.82 -18.15 -5.62
CA CYS A 45 -5.49 -18.14 -6.22
C CYS A 45 -4.45 -17.60 -5.23
N SER A 46 -3.19 -18.02 -5.39
CA SER A 46 -2.08 -17.45 -4.65
C SER A 46 -1.91 -15.95 -4.97
N PRO A 47 -1.64 -15.10 -3.97
CA PRO A 47 -1.41 -13.68 -4.20
C PRO A 47 -0.14 -13.46 -5.03
N ILE A 48 -0.19 -12.50 -5.96
CA ILE A 48 0.96 -12.11 -6.78
C ILE A 48 1.54 -10.82 -6.21
N GLY A 49 2.83 -10.87 -5.86
CA GLY A 49 3.61 -9.71 -5.42
C GLY A 49 4.35 -9.04 -6.57
N GLY A 50 4.63 -7.75 -6.41
CA GLY A 50 5.52 -6.97 -7.28
C GLY A 50 6.80 -6.54 -6.56
N PRO A 51 7.67 -5.75 -7.21
CA PRO A 51 8.87 -5.24 -6.57
C PRO A 51 8.52 -4.33 -5.39
N GLU A 52 9.31 -4.40 -4.31
CA GLU A 52 9.08 -3.57 -3.11
C GLU A 52 9.29 -2.07 -3.38
N GLN A 53 10.10 -1.74 -4.39
CA GLN A 53 10.58 -0.40 -4.71
C GLN A 53 10.32 -0.05 -6.18
N HIS A 54 10.25 1.25 -6.47
CA HIS A 54 10.18 1.79 -7.84
C HIS A 54 9.00 1.27 -8.70
N PHE A 55 7.92 0.79 -8.08
CA PHE A 55 6.76 0.23 -8.80
C PHE A 55 5.77 1.29 -9.33
N ARG A 56 5.84 2.54 -8.85
CA ARG A 56 5.00 3.65 -9.36
C ARG A 56 5.72 4.33 -10.52
N ASN A 57 5.12 4.28 -11.71
CA ASN A 57 5.64 4.92 -12.92
C ASN A 57 5.21 6.39 -13.09
N LYS A 58 4.30 6.89 -12.24
CA LYS A 58 3.81 8.27 -12.25
C LYS A 58 3.54 8.74 -10.83
N ALA A 59 3.76 10.03 -10.57
CA ALA A 59 3.37 10.70 -9.32
C ALA A 59 2.63 12.00 -9.64
N LYS A 60 1.64 12.34 -8.81
CA LYS A 60 1.03 13.68 -8.77
C LYS A 60 1.50 14.36 -7.51
N MET A 61 2.18 15.49 -7.65
CA MET A 61 2.62 16.29 -6.51
C MET A 61 1.67 17.46 -6.31
N VAL A 62 1.20 17.64 -5.07
CA VAL A 62 0.43 18.82 -4.68
C VAL A 62 1.42 19.93 -4.36
N VAL A 63 1.24 21.10 -4.96
CA VAL A 63 1.99 22.31 -4.62
C VAL A 63 1.09 23.16 -3.74
N SER A 64 1.49 23.34 -2.48
CA SER A 64 0.83 24.23 -1.52
C SER A 64 1.78 25.36 -1.14
N GLY A 65 1.33 26.61 -1.28
CA GLY A 65 2.02 27.80 -0.82
C GLY A 65 1.00 28.87 -0.46
N SER A 66 1.37 29.76 0.47
CA SER A 66 0.59 30.96 0.79
C SER A 66 1.06 32.09 -0.11
N VAL A 67 0.15 32.83 -0.73
CA VAL A 67 0.51 34.10 -1.37
C VAL A 67 0.84 35.07 -0.24
N ALA A 68 2.09 35.51 -0.13
CA ALA A 68 2.45 36.60 0.77
C ALA A 68 1.60 37.83 0.39
N ARG A 69 0.95 38.44 1.38
CA ARG A 69 0.28 39.74 1.20
C ARG A 69 1.30 40.84 1.02
#